data_AF-A0A127VCH5-F1
#
_entry.id   AF-A0A127VCH5-F1
#
_cell.length_a   1.000
_cell.length_b   1.000
_cell.length_c   1.000
_cell.angle_alpha   90.00
_cell.angle_beta   90.00
_cell.angle_gamma   90.00
#
_symmetry.space_group_name_H-M   'P 1'
#
loop_
_entity.id
_entity.type
_entity.pdbx_description
1 polymer ?
#
loop_
_entity_poly.entity_id
_entity_poly.type
_entity_poly.pdbx_seq_one_letter_code
_entity_poly.pdbx_strand_id
1 'polypeptide(L)' 'MKCIGIDVSKLSFTVAYPTENSYRLEVFQNDSKGIKKFITSPGSDAYYCILEATGTYINLLVYMLQEAQIARLYG' A
#
# COMPACT_ATOMS: atom_id res chain seq x y z
N MET A 1 -0.08 10.90 -13.37
CA MET A 1 0.57 9.82 -12.60
C MET A 1 0.33 10.11 -11.13
N LYS A 2 -0.47 9.31 -10.43
CA LYS A 2 -0.75 9.54 -9.00
C LYS A 2 0.07 8.54 -8.18
N CYS A 3 0.76 9.01 -7.16
CA CYS A 3 1.49 8.14 -6.24
C CYS A 3 0.77 8.09 -4.89
N ILE A 4 0.78 6.94 -4.23
CA ILE A 4 0.34 6.81 -2.84
C ILE A 4 1.54 6.42 -1.98
N GLY A 5 1.68 7.09 -0.84
CA GLY A 5 2.66 6.72 0.17
C GLY A 5 2.10 5.65 1.09
N ILE A 6 2.89 4.64 1.41
CA ILE A 6 2.52 3.57 2.34
C ILE A 6 3.57 3.47 3.44
N ASP A 7 3.17 3.75 4.67
CA ASP A 7 3.99 3.55 5.88
C ASP A 7 3.61 2.22 6.53
N VAL A 8 4.57 1.31 6.69
CA VAL A 8 4.32 -0.06 7.14
C VAL A 8 4.91 -0.31 8.53
N SER A 9 4.04 -0.70 9.46
CA SER A 9 4.40 -1.18 10.80
C SER A 9 4.10 -2.67 10.97
N LYS A 10 4.45 -3.24 12.12
CA LYS A 10 4.27 -4.68 12.40
C LYS A 10 2.81 -5.14 12.29
N LEU A 11 1.85 -4.35 12.79
CA LEU A 11 0.43 -4.77 12.89
C LEU A 11 -0.47 -4.08 11.87
N SER A 12 -0.04 -2.95 11.32
CA SER A 12 -0.83 -2.14 10.39
C SER A 12 0.05 -1.42 9.38
N PHE A 13 -0.56 -0.96 8.31
CA PHE A 13 0.04 0.00 7.39
C PHE A 13 -0.93 1.15 7.12
N THR A 14 -0.38 2.34 6.91
CA THR A 14 -1.11 3.57 6.62
C THR A 14 -0.88 3.94 5.17
N VAL A 15 -1.96 4.20 4.43
CA VAL A 15 -1.93 4.63 3.04
C VAL A 15 -2.36 6.09 2.94
N ALA A 16 -1.56 6.91 2.27
CA ALA A 16 -1.86 8.30 1.99
C ALA A 16 -2.34 8.47 0.53
N TYR A 17 -3.64 8.71 0.37
CA TYR A 17 -4.27 8.98 -0.93
C TYR A 17 -4.24 10.49 -1.23
N PRO A 18 -3.68 10.92 -2.37
CA PRO A 18 -3.71 12.33 -2.75
C PRO A 18 -5.13 12.79 -3.06
N THR A 19 -5.51 13.95 -2.53
CA THR A 19 -6.74 14.68 -2.89
C THR A 19 -6.35 16.01 -3.56
N GLU A 20 -7.33 16.84 -3.97
CA GLU A 20 -7.04 18.09 -4.70
C GLU A 20 -6.08 19.03 -3.96
N ASN A 21 -6.13 19.09 -2.63
CA ASN A 21 -5.33 20.00 -1.82
C ASN A 21 -4.73 19.36 -0.55
N SER A 22 -4.81 18.03 -0.39
CA SER A 22 -4.38 17.35 0.84
C SER A 22 -4.17 15.84 0.60
N TYR A 23 -4.10 15.08 1.69
CA TYR A 23 -4.05 13.62 1.71
C TYR A 23 -5.15 13.05 2.58
N ARG A 24 -5.83 12.00 2.09
CA ARG A 24 -6.69 11.15 2.90
C ARG A 24 -5.86 9.97 3.40
N LEU A 25 -5.81 9.78 4.71
CA LEU A 25 -5.14 8.63 5.32
C LEU A 25 -6.14 7.51 5.56
N GLU A 26 -5.75 6.28 5.23
CA GLU A 26 -6.48 5.07 5.63
C GLU A 26 -5.52 4.06 6.23
N VAL A 27 -5.98 3.36 7.27
CA VAL A 27 -5.18 2.36 7.99
C VAL A 27 -5.76 0.98 7.72
N PHE A 28 -4.88 0.04 7.37
CA PHE A 28 -5.20 -1.35 7.12
C PHE A 28 -4.40 -2.25 8.05
N GLN A 29 -4.91 -3.44 8.33
CA GLN A 29 -4.15 -4.46 9.07
C GLN A 29 -3.04 -5.02 8.18
N ASN A 30 -1.86 -5.22 8.75
CA ASN A 30 -0.73 -5.86 8.07
C ASN A 30 -0.85 -7.38 8.12
N ASP A 31 -1.96 -7.88 7.59
CA ASP A 31 -2.26 -9.29 7.42
C ASP A 31 -2.92 -9.53 6.07
N SER A 32 -3.07 -10.79 5.69
CA SER A 32 -3.65 -11.15 4.39
C SER A 32 -5.06 -10.61 4.15
N LYS A 33 -5.87 -10.38 5.20
CA LYS A 33 -7.24 -9.86 5.06
C LYS A 33 -7.22 -8.35 4.83
N GLY A 34 -6.43 -7.63 5.62
CA GLY A 34 -6.24 -6.18 5.49
C GLY A 34 -5.61 -5.81 4.15
N ILE A 35 -4.60 -6.56 3.71
CA ILE A 35 -3.95 -6.35 2.41
C ILE A 35 -4.91 -6.63 1.25
N LYS A 36 -5.72 -7.70 1.31
CA LYS A 36 -6.76 -7.94 0.29
C LYS A 36 -7.76 -6.79 0.22
N LYS A 37 -8.20 -6.29 1.38
CA LYS A 37 -9.12 -5.14 1.44
C LYS A 37 -8.51 -3.91 0.77
N PHE A 38 -7.22 -3.64 1.01
CA PHE A 38 -6.49 -2.57 0.35
C PHE A 38 -6.40 -2.76 -1.16
N ILE A 39 -5.99 -3.94 -1.63
CA ILE A 39 -5.89 -4.28 -3.05
C ILE A 39 -7.22 -4.08 -3.79
N THR A 40 -8.33 -4.47 -3.16
CA THR A 40 -9.68 -4.31 -3.74
C THR A 40 -10.28 -2.92 -3.56
N SER A 41 -9.58 -1.99 -2.92
CA SER A 41 -10.09 -0.63 -2.72
C SER A 41 -10.12 0.14 -4.04
N PRO A 42 -11.14 0.99 -4.28
CA PRO A 42 -11.28 1.71 -5.54
C PRO A 42 -10.06 2.56 -5.87
N GLY A 43 -9.49 2.36 -7.06
CA GLY A 43 -8.38 3.13 -7.60
C GLY A 43 -6.99 2.55 -7.32
N SER A 44 -6.86 1.38 -6.67
CA SER A 44 -5.57 0.72 -6.43
C SER A 44 -4.73 0.46 -7.70
N ASP A 45 -5.40 0.33 -8.83
CA ASP A 45 -4.88 0.18 -10.19
C ASP A 45 -4.38 1.50 -10.84
N ALA A 46 -4.74 2.65 -10.28
CA ALA A 46 -4.39 3.97 -10.80
C ALA A 46 -3.16 4.62 -10.12
N TYR A 47 -2.57 3.96 -9.12
CA TYR A 47 -1.50 4.55 -8.29
C TYR A 47 -0.18 3.78 -8.36
N TYR A 48 0.93 4.51 -8.47
CA TYR A 48 2.25 3.98 -8.15
C TYR A 48 2.44 4.00 -6.63
N CYS A 49 2.71 2.84 -6.03
CA CYS A 49 2.91 2.72 -4.58
C CYS A 49 4.37 3.04 -4.21
N ILE A 50 4.57 4.01 -3.33
CA ILE A 50 5.86 4.28 -2.70
C ILE A 50 5.78 3.72 -1.28
N LEU A 51 6.65 2.76 -0.96
CA LEU A 51 6.60 2.07 0.33
C LEU A 51 7.78 2.50 1.20
N GLU A 52 7.47 2.91 2.43
CA GLU A 52 8.42 3.09 3.51
C GLU A 52 8.16 2.02 4.58
N ALA A 53 9.21 1.31 4.98
CA ALA A 53 9.10 0.29 6.01
C ALA A 53 10.40 0.17 6.79
N THR A 54 10.26 -0.11 8.09
CA THR A 54 11.40 -0.47 8.93
C THR A 54 11.41 -1.98 9.16
N GLY A 55 12.47 -2.65 8.71
CA GLY A 55 12.63 -4.10 8.85
C GLY A 55 11.78 -4.92 7.87
N THR A 56 11.47 -6.17 8.23
CA THR A 56 10.87 -7.16 7.31
C THR A 56 9.34 -7.11 7.25
N TYR A 57 8.69 -6.15 7.92
CA TYR A 57 7.23 -6.08 8.02
C TYR A 57 6.53 -5.78 6.69
N ILE A 58 7.27 -5.30 5.70
CA ILE A 58 6.79 -5.03 4.35
C ILE A 58 6.66 -6.26 3.46
N ASN A 59 7.32 -7.37 3.80
CA ASN A 59 7.48 -8.50 2.89
C ASN A 59 6.14 -9.10 2.44
N LEU A 60 5.19 -9.29 3.36
CA LEU A 60 3.88 -9.85 3.03
C LEU A 60 3.08 -8.89 2.14
N LEU A 61 3.11 -7.59 2.45
CA LEU A 61 2.44 -6.56 1.66
C LEU A 61 2.99 -6.54 0.23
N VAL A 62 4.31 -6.46 0.07
CA VAL A 62 4.96 -6.45 -1.25
C VAL A 62 4.67 -7.71 -2.03
N TYR A 63 4.79 -8.89 -1.41
CA TYR A 63 4.46 -10.16 -2.06
C TYR A 63 3.03 -10.16 -2.63
N MET A 64 2.05 -9.76 -1.82
CA MET A 64 0.64 -9.75 -2.24
C MET A 64 0.35 -8.68 -3.30
N LEU A 65 1.04 -7.54 -3.27
CA LEU A 65 0.90 -6.50 -4.31
C LEU A 65 1.53 -6.94 -5.64
N GLN A 66 2.61 -7.73 -5.61
CA GLN A 66 3.20 -8.34 -6.80
C GLN A 66 2.27 -9.40 -7.40
N GLU A 67 1.71 -10.28 -6.58
CA GLU A 67 0.72 -11.29 -7.01
C GLU A 67 -0.53 -10.63 -7.62
N ALA A 68 -0.95 -9.47 -7.10
CA ALA A 68 -2.05 -8.67 -7.65
C ALA A 68 -1.66 -7.80 -8.85
N GLN A 69 -0.39 -7.80 -9.27
CA GLN A 69 0.16 -6.97 -10.35
C GLN A 69 0.01 -5.45 -10.13
N ILE A 70 -0.11 -5.00 -8.88
CA ILE A 70 -0.27 -3.59 -8.50
C ILE A 70 1.08 -2.93 -8.22
N ALA A 71 2.07 -3.68 -7.72
CA ALA A 71 3.41 -3.20 -7.48
C ALA A 71 4.41 -3.82 -8.46
N ARG A 72 5.19 -2.98 -9.16
CA ARG A 72 6.44 -3.38 -9.81
C ARG A 72 7.60 -2.92 -8.94
N LEU A 73 8.33 -3.86 -8.37
CA LEU A 73 9.64 -3.59 -7.78
C LEU A 73 10.61 -3.34 -8.93
N TYR A 74 11.16 -2.13 -9.02
CA TYR A 74 12.36 -1.89 -9.83
C TYR A 74 13.55 -2.31 -8.97
N GLY A 75 14.17 -3.43 -9.36
CA GLY A 75 15.48 -3.86 -8.84
C GLY A 75 16.61 -3.21 -9.61
#